data_AF-Q6MA85-F1
#
_entry.id   AF-Q6MA85-F1
#
_cell.length_a   1.000
_cell.length_b   1.000
_cell.length_c   1.000
_cell.angle_alpha   90.00
_cell.angle_beta   90.00
_cell.angle_gamma   90.00
#
_symmetry.space_group_name_H-M   'P 1'
#
loop_
_entity.id
_entity.type
_entity.pdbx_description
1 polymer ?
#
loop_
_entity_poly.entity_id
_entity_poly.type
_entity_poly.pdbx_seq_one_letter_code
_entity_poly.pdbx_strand_id
1 'polypeptide(L)'
;MLISIFAIVLAYLTQSYFPSFNPQESSILIIAGSLLVLLLTVLSITLSLLPLQKLEQNLVPNLVELYKRNRWLKINRFCLFLFPLVSFFAVNWINSNSFQFKEWIMPIWLVTFGLSLDLLKCYWQNLMQFLNPSDFVNMLTRQGKKAVQNEKDDTLWSCLDNLSEIAVRSIEKSKIALSTQTLKSFPPIVDAFFASSKSISRINVDAETEKKTGRDEASFTIFYLLQRLELINDRALQNRLETVCRQMIMTMGKLIVSCAKFDLTMVNFPTHFLTKFGLKALQHHFEEVGVLTTSTLLEIAKTILKDVNINYAELQSPFQAIVNGLNAIAKATFKKEKNTSIKLLVQPFEELKTMFQAEKMVNHPDTSVIIHEIDRILEEFTVLGQVMRSIPPIPNLEDDSPTTANSNLK
;
A
#
# COMPACT_ATOMS: atom_id res chain seq x y z
N MET A 1 -30.80 -9.60 5.80
CA MET A 1 -32.01 -9.10 6.48
C MET A 1 -33.27 -9.29 5.66
N LEU A 2 -33.26 -9.07 4.34
CA LEU A 2 -34.44 -9.32 3.48
C LEU A 2 -34.96 -10.78 3.60
N ILE A 3 -34.07 -11.76 3.73
CA ILE A 3 -34.46 -13.18 3.83
C ILE A 3 -35.14 -13.46 5.18
N SER A 4 -34.59 -12.93 6.28
CA SER A 4 -35.20 -13.07 7.61
C SER A 4 -36.56 -12.38 7.71
N ILE A 5 -36.73 -11.21 7.09
CA ILE A 5 -38.02 -10.50 7.08
C ILE A 5 -39.07 -11.32 6.31
N PHE A 6 -38.69 -11.86 5.14
CA PHE A 6 -39.56 -12.75 4.39
C PHE A 6 -39.90 -14.01 5.20
N ALA A 7 -38.93 -14.60 5.91
CA ALA A 7 -39.16 -15.73 6.80
C ALA A 7 -40.13 -15.39 7.95
N ILE A 8 -40.04 -14.20 8.54
CA ILE A 8 -40.98 -13.75 9.59
C ILE A 8 -42.40 -13.61 9.04
N VAL A 9 -42.55 -13.03 7.85
CA VAL A 9 -43.86 -12.93 7.17
C VAL A 9 -44.41 -14.32 6.86
N LEU A 10 -43.57 -15.22 6.36
CA LEU A 10 -43.96 -16.58 6.03
C LEU A 10 -44.32 -17.38 7.28
N ALA A 11 -43.58 -17.21 8.38
CA ALA A 11 -43.87 -17.79 9.69
C ALA A 11 -45.23 -17.32 10.24
N TYR A 12 -45.52 -16.02 10.13
CA TYR A 12 -46.80 -15.43 10.54
C TYR A 12 -47.97 -15.95 9.71
N LEU A 13 -47.80 -16.03 8.37
CA LEU A 13 -48.79 -16.60 7.46
C LEU A 13 -49.01 -18.09 7.74
N THR A 14 -47.96 -18.87 7.96
CA THR A 14 -48.09 -20.29 8.29
C THR A 14 -48.85 -20.51 9.59
N GLN A 15 -48.63 -19.69 10.63
CA GLN A 15 -49.36 -19.79 11.89
C GLN A 15 -50.84 -19.42 11.71
N SER A 16 -51.14 -18.44 10.85
CA SER A 16 -52.50 -17.92 10.66
C SER A 16 -53.37 -18.82 9.77
N TYR A 17 -52.79 -19.48 8.76
CA TYR A 17 -53.51 -20.30 7.79
C TYR A 17 -53.46 -21.81 8.08
N PHE A 18 -52.46 -22.29 8.83
CA PHE A 18 -52.28 -23.72 9.12
C PHE A 18 -51.99 -23.93 10.63
N PRO A 19 -53.00 -23.81 11.51
CA PRO A 19 -52.81 -23.88 12.95
C PRO A 19 -52.39 -25.27 13.46
N SER A 20 -52.74 -26.35 12.74
CA SER A 20 -52.36 -27.73 13.09
C SER A 20 -51.54 -28.37 11.97
N PHE A 21 -50.23 -28.50 12.19
CA PHE A 21 -49.35 -29.19 11.24
C PHE A 21 -49.31 -30.69 11.46
N ASN A 22 -49.24 -31.46 10.37
CA ASN A 22 -48.88 -32.87 10.44
C ASN A 22 -47.43 -32.99 10.95
N PRO A 23 -47.18 -33.66 12.10
CA PRO A 23 -45.84 -33.75 12.68
C PRO A 23 -44.83 -34.45 11.76
N GLN A 24 -45.30 -35.39 10.92
CA GLN A 24 -44.43 -36.13 9.99
C GLN A 24 -43.92 -35.24 8.86
N GLU A 25 -44.81 -34.49 8.20
CA GLU A 25 -44.44 -33.55 7.12
C GLU A 25 -43.54 -32.43 7.63
N SER A 26 -43.85 -31.90 8.81
CA SER A 26 -43.04 -30.87 9.49
C SER A 26 -41.63 -31.35 9.80
N SER A 27 -41.51 -32.58 10.31
CA SER A 27 -40.23 -33.21 10.59
C SER A 27 -39.38 -33.37 9.33
N ILE A 28 -39.99 -33.81 8.23
CA ILE A 28 -39.29 -33.97 6.94
C ILE A 28 -38.77 -32.63 6.42
N LEU A 29 -39.59 -31.57 6.48
CA LEU A 29 -39.17 -30.23 6.05
C LEU A 29 -38.03 -29.67 6.90
N ILE A 30 -38.08 -29.84 8.23
CA ILE A 30 -37.01 -29.42 9.13
C ILE A 30 -35.70 -30.15 8.81
N ILE A 31 -35.75 -31.47 8.62
CA ILE A 31 -34.57 -32.27 8.29
C ILE A 31 -34.01 -31.84 6.93
N ALA A 32 -34.85 -31.72 5.90
CA ALA A 32 -34.41 -31.32 4.57
C ALA A 32 -33.79 -29.91 4.57
N GLY A 33 -34.43 -28.94 5.22
CA GLY A 33 -33.94 -27.57 5.31
C GLY A 33 -32.64 -27.45 6.12
N SER A 34 -32.54 -28.18 7.24
CA SER A 34 -31.31 -28.19 8.05
C SER A 34 -30.13 -28.85 7.33
N LEU A 35 -30.39 -29.95 6.60
CA LEU A 35 -29.38 -30.63 5.79
C LEU A 35 -28.92 -29.75 4.61
N LEU A 36 -29.84 -29.00 3.98
CA LEU A 36 -29.51 -28.02 2.95
C LEU A 36 -28.55 -26.94 3.49
N VAL A 37 -28.86 -26.34 4.64
CA VAL A 37 -28.01 -25.29 5.24
C VAL A 37 -26.64 -25.84 5.64
N LEU A 38 -26.60 -27.06 6.21
CA LEU A 38 -25.35 -27.73 6.54
C LEU A 38 -24.50 -27.96 5.28
N LEU A 39 -25.11 -28.52 4.22
CA LEU A 39 -24.43 -28.81 2.97
C LEU A 39 -23.89 -27.53 2.32
N LEU A 40 -24.70 -26.47 2.25
CA LEU A 40 -24.27 -25.17 1.73
C LEU A 40 -23.14 -24.56 2.57
N THR A 41 -23.18 -24.71 3.89
CA THR A 41 -22.13 -24.22 4.79
C THR A 41 -20.81 -24.96 4.57
N VAL A 42 -20.85 -26.29 4.55
CA VAL A 42 -19.67 -27.14 4.31
C VAL A 42 -19.07 -26.83 2.93
N LEU A 43 -19.92 -26.78 1.90
CA LEU A 43 -19.52 -26.47 0.54
C LEU A 43 -18.92 -25.05 0.41
N SER A 44 -19.49 -24.06 1.08
CA SER A 44 -18.94 -22.69 1.10
C SER A 44 -17.57 -22.63 1.79
N ILE A 45 -17.36 -23.39 2.87
CA ILE A 45 -16.07 -23.45 3.57
C ILE A 45 -15.02 -24.17 2.72
N THR A 46 -15.34 -25.33 2.14
CA THR A 46 -14.38 -26.10 1.34
C THR A 46 -14.04 -25.39 0.03
N LEU A 47 -15.04 -24.87 -0.69
CA LEU A 47 -14.81 -24.14 -1.93
C LEU A 47 -14.05 -22.83 -1.74
N SER A 48 -14.11 -22.21 -0.57
CA SER A 48 -13.38 -20.97 -0.31
C SER A 48 -11.91 -21.18 0.08
N LEU A 49 -11.56 -22.34 0.62
CA LEU A 49 -10.16 -22.65 0.96
C LEU A 49 -9.27 -22.71 -0.28
N LEU A 50 -9.77 -23.26 -1.39
CA LEU A 50 -9.02 -23.37 -2.65
C LEU A 50 -8.59 -22.01 -3.23
N PRO A 51 -9.49 -21.03 -3.47
CA PRO A 51 -9.10 -19.73 -3.99
C PRO A 51 -8.27 -18.94 -2.97
N LEU A 52 -8.51 -19.11 -1.66
CA LEU A 52 -7.67 -18.50 -0.62
C LEU A 52 -6.23 -19.03 -0.64
N GLN A 53 -6.05 -20.35 -0.71
CA GLN A 53 -4.72 -20.97 -0.82
C GLN A 53 -4.02 -20.56 -2.11
N LYS A 54 -4.74 -20.56 -3.24
CA LYS A 54 -4.19 -20.11 -4.52
C LYS A 54 -3.80 -18.63 -4.47
N LEU A 55 -4.59 -17.78 -3.80
CA LEU A 55 -4.27 -16.37 -3.62
C LEU A 55 -3.07 -16.18 -2.70
N GLU A 56 -2.96 -16.99 -1.64
CA GLU A 56 -1.84 -16.97 -0.71
C GLU A 56 -0.52 -17.38 -1.37
N GLN A 57 -0.54 -18.43 -2.19
CA GLN A 57 0.63 -18.88 -2.94
C GLN A 57 1.07 -17.86 -3.99
N ASN A 58 0.13 -17.15 -4.61
CA ASN A 58 0.44 -16.30 -5.78
C ASN A 58 0.68 -14.83 -5.44
N LEU A 59 0.05 -14.27 -4.41
CA LEU A 59 0.00 -12.82 -4.21
C LEU A 59 0.10 -12.38 -2.76
N VAL A 60 -0.64 -13.00 -1.83
CA VAL A 60 -0.86 -12.44 -0.50
C VAL A 60 -0.35 -13.37 0.61
N PRO A 61 0.81 -13.11 1.23
CA PRO A 61 1.32 -13.97 2.30
C PRO A 61 0.41 -13.96 3.52
N ASN A 62 0.41 -15.08 4.27
CA ASN A 62 -0.29 -15.25 5.54
C ASN A 62 -1.81 -14.99 5.49
N LEU A 63 -2.41 -14.99 4.29
CA LEU A 63 -3.84 -14.73 4.10
C LEU A 63 -4.69 -15.76 4.82
N VAL A 64 -4.29 -17.03 4.80
CA VAL A 64 -5.05 -18.12 5.44
C VAL A 64 -4.98 -18.01 6.96
N GLU A 65 -3.84 -17.59 7.52
CA GLU A 65 -3.71 -17.37 8.96
C GLU A 65 -4.62 -16.24 9.44
N LEU A 66 -4.64 -15.11 8.72
CA LEU A 66 -5.51 -13.97 9.03
C LEU A 66 -6.99 -14.33 8.89
N TYR A 67 -7.34 -15.09 7.85
CA TYR A 67 -8.68 -15.65 7.69
C TYR A 67 -9.06 -16.57 8.88
N LYS A 68 -8.15 -17.43 9.33
CA LYS A 68 -8.36 -18.28 10.51
C LYS A 68 -8.48 -17.48 11.80
N ARG A 69 -7.79 -16.35 11.94
CA ARG A 69 -7.79 -15.50 13.15
C ARG A 69 -9.04 -14.63 13.30
N ASN A 70 -9.78 -14.38 12.21
CA ASN A 70 -10.96 -13.51 12.24
C ASN A 70 -12.08 -14.05 13.15
N ARG A 71 -12.34 -13.34 14.26
CA ARG A 71 -13.37 -13.72 15.26
C ARG A 71 -14.77 -13.76 14.69
N TRP A 72 -15.13 -12.81 13.82
CA TRP A 72 -16.48 -12.75 13.22
C TRP A 72 -16.77 -13.96 12.33
N LEU A 73 -15.79 -14.38 11.53
CA LEU A 73 -15.92 -15.59 10.70
C LEU A 73 -15.99 -16.87 11.55
N LYS A 74 -15.31 -16.92 12.71
CA LYS A 74 -15.45 -18.05 13.65
C LYS A 74 -16.85 -18.11 14.24
N ILE A 75 -17.38 -16.99 14.71
CA ILE A 75 -18.72 -16.90 15.29
C ILE A 75 -19.78 -17.29 14.24
N ASN A 76 -19.70 -16.74 13.02
CA ASN A 76 -20.65 -17.08 11.96
C ASN A 76 -20.62 -18.58 11.61
N ARG A 77 -19.42 -19.17 11.49
CA ARG A 77 -19.28 -20.63 11.25
C ARG A 77 -19.90 -21.44 12.39
N PHE A 78 -19.60 -21.07 13.64
CA PHE A 78 -20.15 -21.75 14.81
C PHE A 78 -21.70 -21.70 14.81
N CYS A 79 -22.29 -20.53 14.58
CA CYS A 79 -23.75 -20.38 14.50
C CYS A 79 -24.37 -21.21 13.36
N LEU A 80 -23.71 -21.26 12.19
CA LEU A 80 -24.18 -22.05 11.05
C LEU A 80 -24.12 -23.57 11.32
N PHE A 81 -23.11 -24.05 12.06
CA PHE A 81 -23.04 -25.45 12.49
C PHE A 81 -23.99 -25.78 13.65
N LEU A 82 -24.33 -24.80 14.48
CA LEU A 82 -25.28 -24.97 15.58
C LEU A 82 -26.72 -25.13 15.07
N PHE A 83 -27.08 -24.47 13.97
CA PHE A 83 -28.46 -24.49 13.44
C PHE A 83 -29.00 -25.90 13.09
N PRO A 84 -28.27 -26.77 12.38
CA PRO A 84 -28.71 -28.15 12.12
C PRO A 84 -28.89 -28.97 13.40
N LEU A 85 -28.04 -28.74 14.41
CA LEU A 85 -28.12 -29.42 15.69
C LEU A 85 -29.38 -29.00 16.47
N VAL A 86 -29.70 -27.70 16.47
CA VAL A 86 -30.97 -27.18 17.03
C VAL A 86 -32.18 -27.73 16.26
N SER A 87 -32.07 -27.83 14.93
CA SER A 87 -33.13 -28.40 14.08
C SER A 87 -33.39 -29.88 14.39
N PHE A 88 -32.37 -30.66 14.71
CA PHE A 88 -32.52 -32.05 15.14
C PHE A 88 -33.30 -32.18 16.45
N PHE A 89 -33.03 -31.31 17.44
CA PHE A 89 -33.80 -31.27 18.67
C PHE A 89 -35.25 -30.82 18.44
N ALA A 90 -35.48 -29.87 17.54
CA ALA A 90 -36.83 -29.44 17.16
C ALA A 90 -37.69 -30.59 16.61
N VAL A 91 -37.12 -31.45 15.76
CA VAL A 91 -37.81 -32.65 15.25
C VAL A 91 -38.20 -33.59 16.39
N ASN A 92 -37.28 -33.83 17.34
CA ASN A 92 -37.57 -34.69 18.50
C ASN A 92 -38.68 -34.12 19.39
N TRP A 93 -38.72 -32.79 19.58
CA TRP A 93 -39.78 -32.14 20.36
C TRP A 93 -41.15 -32.15 19.68
N ILE A 94 -41.21 -32.01 18.35
CA ILE A 94 -42.46 -32.13 17.58
C ILE A 94 -43.08 -33.52 17.75
N ASN A 95 -42.25 -34.57 17.70
CA ASN A 95 -42.69 -35.96 17.79
C ASN A 95 -42.98 -36.46 19.22
N SER A 96 -42.53 -35.74 20.26
CA SER A 96 -42.82 -36.09 21.65
C SER A 96 -44.23 -35.66 22.05
N ASN A 97 -45.10 -36.58 22.46
CA ASN A 97 -46.50 -36.28 22.82
C ASN A 97 -46.68 -35.34 24.02
N SER A 98 -45.64 -35.10 24.82
CA SER A 98 -45.74 -34.36 26.09
C SER A 98 -45.47 -32.84 25.98
N PHE A 99 -45.08 -32.33 24.81
CA PHE A 99 -44.69 -30.93 24.68
C PHE A 99 -45.88 -30.00 24.39
N GLN A 100 -46.10 -28.99 25.23
CA GLN A 100 -47.26 -28.09 25.15
C GLN A 100 -47.15 -27.01 24.05
N PHE A 101 -45.93 -26.70 23.58
CA PHE A 101 -45.69 -25.60 22.63
C PHE A 101 -45.38 -26.06 21.20
N LYS A 102 -45.94 -27.20 20.76
CA LYS A 102 -45.63 -27.79 19.45
C LYS A 102 -45.92 -26.88 18.26
N GLU A 103 -47.04 -26.17 18.30
CA GLU A 103 -47.48 -25.28 17.22
C GLU A 103 -46.48 -24.15 16.95
N TRP A 104 -45.78 -23.68 17.98
CA TRP A 104 -44.80 -22.60 17.87
C TRP A 104 -43.43 -23.06 17.33
N ILE A 105 -43.15 -24.37 17.33
CA ILE A 105 -41.84 -24.89 16.90
C ILE A 105 -41.59 -24.58 15.41
N MET A 106 -42.59 -24.77 14.55
CA MET A 106 -42.44 -24.54 13.10
C MET A 106 -42.22 -23.06 12.75
N PRO A 107 -43.03 -22.10 13.25
CA PRO A 107 -42.77 -20.67 13.04
C PRO A 107 -41.40 -20.23 13.56
N ILE A 108 -41.01 -20.66 14.77
CA ILE A 108 -39.69 -20.33 15.34
C ILE A 108 -38.58 -20.92 14.46
N TRP A 109 -38.73 -22.18 14.03
CA TRP A 109 -37.76 -22.82 13.14
C TRP A 109 -37.62 -22.05 11.82
N LEU A 110 -38.73 -21.63 11.20
CA LEU A 110 -38.72 -20.89 9.94
C LEU A 110 -37.98 -19.55 10.08
N VAL A 111 -38.18 -18.82 11.18
CA VAL A 111 -37.42 -17.61 11.48
C VAL A 111 -35.93 -17.92 11.65
N THR A 112 -35.57 -18.95 12.41
CA THR A 112 -34.16 -19.34 12.60
C THR A 112 -33.51 -19.83 11.29
N PHE A 113 -34.26 -20.47 10.42
CA PHE A 113 -33.83 -20.87 9.08
C PHE A 113 -33.53 -19.64 8.22
N GLY A 114 -34.44 -18.65 8.19
CA GLY A 114 -34.21 -17.38 7.51
C GLY A 114 -32.96 -16.64 8.02
N LEU A 115 -32.77 -16.61 9.34
CA LEU A 115 -31.55 -16.05 9.96
C LEU A 115 -30.29 -16.82 9.55
N SER A 116 -30.35 -18.15 9.47
CA SER A 116 -29.20 -18.97 9.05
C SER A 116 -28.79 -18.68 7.60
N LEU A 117 -29.76 -18.47 6.69
CA LEU A 117 -29.48 -18.10 5.30
C LEU A 117 -28.90 -16.68 5.19
N ASP A 118 -29.40 -15.74 6.00
CA ASP A 118 -28.83 -14.39 6.08
C ASP A 118 -27.39 -14.42 6.63
N LEU A 119 -27.10 -15.27 7.63
CA LEU A 119 -25.75 -15.50 8.15
C LEU A 119 -24.84 -16.13 7.09
N LEU A 120 -25.34 -17.08 6.30
CA LEU A 120 -24.60 -17.68 5.20
C LEU A 120 -24.25 -16.64 4.12
N LYS A 121 -25.21 -15.78 3.77
CA LYS A 121 -24.99 -14.65 2.85
C LYS A 121 -23.93 -13.67 3.40
N CYS A 122 -24.02 -13.31 4.69
CA CYS A 122 -23.05 -12.44 5.34
C CYS A 122 -21.66 -13.07 5.37
N TYR A 123 -21.58 -14.37 5.67
CA TYR A 123 -20.35 -15.15 5.62
C TYR A 123 -19.72 -15.11 4.22
N TRP A 124 -20.52 -15.31 3.16
CA TRP A 124 -20.06 -15.24 1.77
C TRP A 124 -19.56 -13.84 1.38
N GLN A 125 -20.28 -12.78 1.79
CA GLN A 125 -19.85 -11.40 1.54
C GLN A 125 -18.52 -11.08 2.23
N ASN A 126 -18.36 -11.48 3.49
CA ASN A 126 -17.11 -11.32 4.22
C ASN A 126 -15.98 -12.12 3.57
N LEU A 127 -16.28 -13.29 3.02
CA LEU A 127 -15.31 -14.11 2.30
C LEU A 127 -14.80 -13.42 1.02
N MET A 128 -15.71 -12.80 0.26
CA MET A 128 -15.35 -12.06 -0.95
C MET A 128 -14.39 -10.90 -0.67
N GLN A 129 -14.48 -10.27 0.50
CA GLN A 129 -13.52 -9.23 0.92
C GLN A 129 -12.09 -9.78 1.08
N PHE A 130 -11.92 -11.04 1.52
CA PHE A 130 -10.59 -11.66 1.61
C PHE A 130 -10.05 -12.12 0.25
N LEU A 131 -10.94 -12.39 -0.70
CA LEU A 131 -10.54 -12.77 -2.06
C LEU A 131 -10.11 -11.55 -2.90
N ASN A 132 -10.47 -10.33 -2.49
CA ASN A 132 -10.03 -9.11 -3.14
C ASN A 132 -8.70 -8.62 -2.56
N PRO A 133 -7.57 -8.69 -3.31
CA PRO A 133 -6.27 -8.30 -2.80
C PRO A 133 -6.20 -6.81 -2.42
N SER A 134 -6.96 -5.97 -3.11
CA SER A 134 -7.04 -4.53 -2.84
C SER A 134 -7.66 -4.24 -1.47
N ASP A 135 -8.70 -4.99 -1.09
CA ASP A 135 -9.33 -4.85 0.23
C ASP A 135 -8.40 -5.36 1.33
N PHE A 136 -7.63 -6.40 1.03
CA PHE A 136 -6.62 -6.92 1.96
C PHE A 136 -5.50 -5.91 2.23
N VAL A 137 -4.99 -5.21 1.20
CA VAL A 137 -4.03 -4.09 1.37
C VAL A 137 -4.62 -3.01 2.29
N ASN A 138 -5.88 -2.63 2.08
CA ASN A 138 -6.57 -1.65 2.93
C ASN A 138 -6.72 -2.15 4.37
N MET A 139 -6.99 -3.44 4.56
CA MET A 139 -7.08 -4.07 5.87
C MET A 139 -5.72 -4.04 6.59
N LEU A 140 -4.63 -4.42 5.92
CA LEU A 140 -3.27 -4.34 6.47
C LEU A 140 -2.89 -2.90 6.82
N THR A 141 -3.26 -1.93 5.97
CA THR A 141 -3.04 -0.51 6.25
C THR A 141 -3.73 -0.08 7.55
N ARG A 142 -4.99 -0.49 7.72
CA ARG A 142 -5.77 -0.20 8.95
C ARG A 142 -5.17 -0.92 10.17
N GLN A 143 -4.70 -2.15 10.00
CA GLN A 143 -4.03 -2.90 11.06
C GLN A 143 -2.70 -2.25 11.46
N GLY A 144 -1.86 -1.84 10.51
CA GLY A 144 -0.62 -1.12 10.77
C GLY A 144 -0.85 0.19 11.53
N LYS A 145 -1.84 0.99 11.09
CA LYS A 145 -2.25 2.21 11.83
C LYS A 145 -2.70 1.92 13.26
N LYS A 146 -3.49 0.87 13.47
CA LYS A 146 -3.94 0.46 14.81
C LYS A 146 -2.79 -0.10 15.64
N ALA A 147 -1.84 -0.81 15.03
CA ALA A 147 -0.68 -1.36 15.73
C ALA A 147 0.17 -0.23 16.30
N VAL A 148 0.42 0.82 15.50
CA VAL A 148 1.07 2.06 15.94
C VAL A 148 0.35 2.68 17.15
N GLN A 149 -0.97 2.89 17.05
CA GLN A 149 -1.76 3.52 18.12
C GLN A 149 -1.80 2.71 19.43
N ASN A 150 -1.58 1.40 19.35
CA ASN A 150 -1.57 0.52 20.52
C ASN A 150 -0.15 0.07 20.89
N GLU A 151 0.90 0.72 20.35
CA GLU A 151 2.31 0.47 20.66
C GLU A 151 2.72 -1.01 20.43
N LYS A 152 2.24 -1.62 19.34
CA LYS A 152 2.54 -3.00 18.95
C LYS A 152 3.49 -3.07 17.76
N ASP A 153 4.77 -2.82 18.00
CA ASP A 153 5.78 -2.68 16.94
C ASP A 153 6.00 -3.96 16.13
N ASP A 154 5.94 -5.14 16.76
CA ASP A 154 6.02 -6.42 16.04
C ASP A 154 4.89 -6.57 15.00
N THR A 155 3.69 -6.07 15.33
CA THR A 155 2.56 -6.10 14.40
C THR A 155 2.74 -5.08 13.29
N LEU A 156 3.33 -3.91 13.58
CA LEU A 156 3.67 -2.91 12.57
C LEU A 156 4.67 -3.48 11.56
N TRP A 157 5.78 -4.05 12.01
CA TRP A 157 6.81 -4.61 11.12
C TRP A 157 6.27 -5.78 10.30
N SER A 158 5.45 -6.66 10.91
CA SER A 158 4.74 -7.70 10.17
C SER A 158 3.81 -7.13 9.09
N CYS A 159 3.09 -6.04 9.37
CA CYS A 159 2.27 -5.37 8.35
C CYS A 159 3.11 -4.80 7.21
N LEU A 160 4.26 -4.17 7.51
CA LEU A 160 5.17 -3.65 6.49
C LEU A 160 5.75 -4.76 5.61
N ASP A 161 6.13 -5.88 6.22
CA ASP A 161 6.63 -7.05 5.49
C ASP A 161 5.58 -7.64 4.57
N ASN A 162 4.37 -7.88 5.08
CA ASN A 162 3.26 -8.39 4.27
C ASN A 162 2.92 -7.43 3.11
N LEU A 163 2.90 -6.11 3.33
CA LEU A 163 2.70 -5.13 2.27
C LEU A 163 3.83 -5.17 1.23
N SER A 164 5.09 -5.26 1.69
CA SER A 164 6.23 -5.33 0.78
C SER A 164 6.21 -6.59 -0.09
N GLU A 165 5.86 -7.73 0.49
CA GLU A 165 5.75 -9.00 -0.23
C GLU A 165 4.58 -9.00 -1.22
N ILE A 166 3.43 -8.42 -0.86
CA ILE A 166 2.32 -8.21 -1.80
C ILE A 166 2.78 -7.35 -2.98
N ALA A 167 3.51 -6.26 -2.73
CA ALA A 167 4.01 -5.40 -3.79
C ALA A 167 4.96 -6.15 -4.73
N VAL A 168 5.92 -6.91 -4.19
CA VAL A 168 6.88 -7.71 -4.94
C VAL A 168 6.19 -8.78 -5.78
N ARG A 169 5.31 -9.59 -5.17
CA ARG A 169 4.57 -10.64 -5.90
C ARG A 169 3.63 -10.05 -6.95
N SER A 170 3.04 -8.89 -6.67
CA SER A 170 2.22 -8.17 -7.65
C SER A 170 3.03 -7.71 -8.85
N ILE A 171 4.26 -7.22 -8.63
CA ILE A 171 5.20 -6.84 -9.69
C ILE A 171 5.56 -8.06 -10.54
N GLU A 172 5.90 -9.19 -9.92
CA GLU A 172 6.25 -10.44 -10.63
C GLU A 172 5.11 -11.00 -11.48
N LYS A 173 3.87 -10.74 -11.08
CA LYS A 173 2.67 -11.11 -11.84
C LYS A 173 2.15 -9.97 -12.72
N SER A 174 2.90 -8.88 -12.89
CA SER A 174 2.54 -7.69 -13.67
C SER A 174 1.21 -7.05 -13.28
N LYS A 175 0.78 -7.19 -12.01
CA LYS A 175 -0.41 -6.55 -11.45
C LYS A 175 -0.11 -5.12 -10.99
N ILE A 176 0.07 -4.21 -11.97
CA ILE A 176 0.48 -2.81 -11.74
C ILE A 176 -0.48 -2.08 -10.79
N ALA A 177 -1.80 -2.25 -10.96
CA ALA A 177 -2.79 -1.58 -10.11
C ALA A 177 -2.67 -1.97 -8.62
N LEU A 178 -2.44 -3.26 -8.34
CA LEU A 178 -2.29 -3.76 -6.97
C LEU A 178 -0.97 -3.29 -6.36
N SER A 179 0.12 -3.33 -7.12
CA SER A 179 1.43 -2.82 -6.67
C SER A 179 1.37 -1.33 -6.35
N THR A 180 0.78 -0.51 -7.23
CA THR A 180 0.66 0.94 -7.02
C THR A 180 -0.25 1.28 -5.84
N GLN A 181 -1.35 0.54 -5.63
CA GLN A 181 -2.18 0.68 -4.44
C GLN A 181 -1.40 0.32 -3.16
N THR A 182 -0.61 -0.75 -3.21
CA THR A 182 0.23 -1.19 -2.08
C THR A 182 1.26 -0.14 -1.73
N LEU A 183 1.92 0.49 -2.72
CA LEU A 183 2.85 1.60 -2.46
C LEU A 183 2.17 2.79 -1.79
N LYS A 184 0.95 3.15 -2.22
CA LYS A 184 0.16 4.23 -1.61
C LYS A 184 -0.25 3.96 -0.16
N SER A 185 -0.11 2.73 0.33
CA SER A 185 -0.44 2.37 1.71
C SER A 185 0.65 2.70 2.74
N PHE A 186 1.91 2.85 2.32
CA PHE A 186 3.02 3.12 3.24
C PHE A 186 2.97 4.52 3.89
N PRO A 187 2.81 5.64 3.14
CA PRO A 187 2.80 6.97 3.73
C PRO A 187 1.81 7.15 4.89
N PRO A 188 0.53 6.73 4.79
CA PRO A 188 -0.39 6.94 5.90
C PRO A 188 -0.09 6.07 7.14
N ILE A 189 0.70 4.99 7.02
CA ILE A 189 1.19 4.23 8.18
C ILE A 189 2.30 5.03 8.87
N VAL A 190 3.23 5.59 8.10
CA VAL A 190 4.33 6.42 8.62
C VAL A 190 3.82 7.70 9.25
N ASP A 191 2.84 8.36 8.65
CA ASP A 191 2.19 9.54 9.24
C ASP A 191 1.60 9.22 10.62
N ALA A 192 0.93 8.06 10.73
CA ALA A 192 0.39 7.60 12.01
C ALA A 192 1.51 7.29 13.01
N PHE A 193 2.60 6.67 12.55
CA PHE A 193 3.76 6.33 13.38
C PHE A 193 4.42 7.57 13.97
N PHE A 194 4.68 8.59 13.16
CA PHE A 194 5.24 9.85 13.64
C PHE A 194 4.28 10.64 14.53
N ALA A 195 2.98 10.63 14.23
CA ALA A 195 1.98 11.25 15.09
C ALA A 195 1.93 10.59 16.48
N SER A 196 2.02 9.26 16.54
CA SER A 196 2.09 8.51 17.80
C SER A 196 3.42 8.65 18.52
N SER A 197 4.52 8.80 17.78
CA SER A 197 5.86 8.98 18.37
C SER A 197 6.02 10.33 19.09
N LYS A 198 5.23 11.33 18.71
CA LYS A 198 5.18 12.62 19.42
C LYS A 198 4.28 12.60 20.68
N SER A 199 3.46 11.56 20.89
CA SER A 199 2.58 11.50 22.06
C SER A 199 3.31 10.92 23.29
N ILE A 200 3.09 11.55 24.45
CA ILE A 200 3.71 11.30 25.77
C ILE A 200 3.61 9.82 26.23
N SER A 201 2.75 9.00 25.62
CA SER A 201 2.55 7.60 25.99
C SER A 201 3.76 6.68 25.73
N ARG A 202 4.64 7.02 24.78
CA ARG A 202 5.82 6.21 24.43
C ARG A 202 7.04 6.36 25.35
N ILE A 203 6.92 7.06 26.46
CA ILE A 203 8.05 7.28 27.39
C ILE A 203 8.46 5.98 28.12
N ASN A 204 7.61 4.96 28.14
CA ASN A 204 7.95 3.62 28.63
C ASN A 204 8.21 2.68 27.43
N VAL A 205 9.37 2.83 26.80
CA VAL A 205 9.84 1.87 25.78
C VAL A 205 10.01 0.50 26.46
N ASP A 206 9.32 -0.52 25.94
CA ASP A 206 9.52 -1.90 26.39
C ASP A 206 11.00 -2.28 26.22
N ALA A 207 11.60 -2.86 27.26
CA ALA A 207 13.04 -3.22 27.26
C ALA A 207 13.42 -4.18 26.09
N GLU A 208 12.45 -4.90 25.54
CA GLU A 208 12.64 -5.76 24.36
C GLU A 208 12.71 -4.97 23.05
N THR A 209 11.92 -3.90 22.91
CA THR A 209 11.96 -2.98 21.77
C THR A 209 13.25 -2.18 21.78
N GLU A 210 13.66 -1.62 22.92
CA GLU A 210 14.95 -0.91 23.04
C GLU A 210 16.13 -1.80 22.67
N LYS A 211 16.07 -3.10 23.00
CA LYS A 211 17.09 -4.08 22.62
C LYS A 211 17.14 -4.36 21.11
N LYS A 212 16.00 -4.25 20.40
CA LYS A 212 15.89 -4.49 18.94
C LYS A 212 16.16 -3.23 18.11
N THR A 213 15.72 -2.05 18.58
CA THR A 213 15.75 -0.79 17.81
C THR A 213 16.83 0.20 18.29
N GLY A 214 17.39 -0.02 19.49
CA GLY A 214 18.32 0.91 20.13
C GLY A 214 17.62 2.13 20.73
N ARG A 215 18.36 3.23 20.91
CA ARG A 215 17.86 4.48 21.49
C ARG A 215 16.99 5.33 20.53
N ASP A 216 16.93 4.97 19.25
CA ASP A 216 16.20 5.74 18.22
C ASP A 216 15.31 4.83 17.36
N GLU A 217 14.15 4.50 17.91
CA GLU A 217 13.12 3.67 17.29
C GLU A 217 12.60 4.26 15.96
N ALA A 218 12.54 5.60 15.86
CA ALA A 218 12.02 6.29 14.69
C ALA A 218 12.97 6.15 13.49
N SER A 219 14.26 6.40 13.70
CA SER A 219 15.27 6.22 12.66
C SER A 219 15.37 4.76 12.21
N PHE A 220 15.30 3.80 13.15
CA PHE A 220 15.30 2.38 12.81
C PHE A 220 14.08 1.98 11.96
N THR A 221 12.88 2.41 12.35
CA THR A 221 11.64 2.07 11.64
C THR A 221 11.62 2.65 10.23
N ILE A 222 12.09 3.87 10.05
CA ILE A 222 12.22 4.48 8.72
C ILE A 222 13.28 3.79 7.88
N PHE A 223 14.44 3.48 8.46
CA PHE A 223 15.48 2.70 7.77
C PHE A 223 14.94 1.35 7.28
N TYR A 224 14.23 0.62 8.15
CA TYR A 224 13.62 -0.66 7.82
C TYR A 224 12.62 -0.54 6.67
N LEU A 225 11.74 0.47 6.72
CA LEU A 225 10.80 0.74 5.64
C LEU A 225 11.51 1.03 4.32
N LEU A 226 12.56 1.86 4.34
CA LEU A 226 13.32 2.22 3.14
C LEU A 226 13.99 1.01 2.49
N GLN A 227 14.51 0.07 3.28
CA GLN A 227 15.04 -1.20 2.76
C GLN A 227 13.96 -2.02 2.05
N ARG A 228 12.74 -2.08 2.60
CA ARG A 228 11.60 -2.75 1.94
C ARG A 228 11.20 -2.05 0.65
N LEU A 229 11.17 -0.72 0.62
CA LEU A 229 10.89 0.05 -0.60
C LEU A 229 11.97 -0.13 -1.67
N GLU A 230 13.25 -0.21 -1.28
CA GLU A 230 14.34 -0.51 -2.20
C GLU A 230 14.15 -1.87 -2.87
N LEU A 231 13.82 -2.90 -2.10
CA LEU A 231 13.56 -4.23 -2.64
C LEU A 231 12.40 -4.23 -3.66
N ILE A 232 11.33 -3.48 -3.40
CA ILE A 232 10.23 -3.31 -4.35
C ILE A 232 10.69 -2.56 -5.61
N ASN A 233 11.49 -1.50 -5.46
CA ASN A 233 12.01 -0.71 -6.57
C ASN A 233 12.89 -1.56 -7.49
N ASP A 234 13.83 -2.32 -6.91
CA ASP A 234 14.74 -3.17 -7.67
C ASP A 234 13.96 -4.25 -8.45
N ARG A 235 12.91 -4.81 -7.84
CA ARG A 235 12.03 -5.75 -8.54
C ARG A 235 11.22 -5.10 -9.66
N ALA A 236 10.76 -3.86 -9.47
CA ALA A 236 10.03 -3.11 -10.50
C ALA A 236 10.93 -2.79 -11.71
N LEU A 237 12.18 -2.40 -11.45
CA LEU A 237 13.18 -2.14 -12.50
C LEU A 237 13.52 -3.40 -13.30
N GLN A 238 13.73 -4.53 -12.61
CA GLN A 238 13.99 -5.82 -13.26
C GLN A 238 12.84 -6.25 -14.19
N ASN A 239 11.59 -6.03 -13.77
CA ASN A 239 10.40 -6.36 -14.58
C ASN A 239 9.98 -5.23 -15.55
N ARG A 240 10.79 -4.18 -15.66
CA ARG A 240 10.57 -3.02 -16.52
C ARG A 240 9.21 -2.32 -16.31
N LEU A 241 8.74 -2.23 -15.07
CA LEU A 241 7.47 -1.60 -14.73
C LEU A 241 7.66 -0.11 -14.36
N GLU A 242 7.77 0.74 -15.38
CA GLU A 242 7.99 2.18 -15.20
C GLU A 242 6.91 2.86 -14.33
N THR A 243 5.64 2.52 -14.52
CA THR A 243 4.51 3.06 -13.73
C THR A 243 4.68 2.81 -12.23
N VAL A 244 5.24 1.65 -11.86
CA VAL A 244 5.48 1.31 -10.45
C VAL A 244 6.66 2.14 -9.91
N CYS A 245 7.71 2.31 -10.70
CA CYS A 245 8.85 3.17 -10.35
C CYS A 245 8.41 4.64 -10.17
N ARG A 246 7.57 5.17 -11.06
CA ARG A 246 6.96 6.51 -10.91
C ARG A 246 6.19 6.64 -9.59
N GLN A 247 5.37 5.64 -9.26
CA GLN A 247 4.64 5.62 -8.00
C GLN A 247 5.58 5.49 -6.78
N MET A 248 6.71 4.80 -6.91
CA MET A 248 7.74 4.72 -5.87
C MET A 248 8.32 6.10 -5.55
N ILE A 249 8.74 6.86 -6.57
CA ILE A 249 9.25 8.24 -6.43
C ILE A 249 8.24 9.13 -5.71
N MET A 250 6.96 9.11 -6.13
CA MET A 250 5.90 9.86 -5.45
C MET A 250 5.69 9.45 -3.99
N THR A 251 5.80 8.14 -3.70
CA THR A 251 5.62 7.60 -2.35
C THR A 251 6.77 8.04 -1.45
N MET A 252 8.00 7.95 -1.95
CA MET A 252 9.21 8.45 -1.29
C MET A 252 9.13 9.95 -1.00
N GLY A 253 8.65 10.76 -1.95
CA GLY A 253 8.47 12.19 -1.73
C GLY A 253 7.53 12.51 -0.56
N LYS A 254 6.41 11.79 -0.47
CA LYS A 254 5.49 11.92 0.68
C LYS A 254 6.16 11.52 1.99
N LEU A 255 6.88 10.40 2.00
CA LEU A 255 7.60 9.93 3.19
C LEU A 255 8.66 10.93 3.68
N ILE A 256 9.42 11.54 2.77
CA ILE A 256 10.41 12.57 3.11
C ILE A 256 9.74 13.79 3.75
N VAL A 257 8.62 14.26 3.20
CA VAL A 257 7.84 15.36 3.78
C VAL A 257 7.32 14.99 5.17
N SER A 258 6.84 13.76 5.37
CA SER A 258 6.43 13.28 6.69
C SER A 258 7.59 13.23 7.69
N CYS A 259 8.79 12.82 7.24
CA CYS A 259 10.01 12.89 8.06
C CYS A 259 10.33 14.34 8.42
N ALA A 260 10.31 15.27 7.46
CA ALA A 260 10.58 16.68 7.70
C ALA A 260 9.63 17.34 8.72
N LYS A 261 8.35 16.93 8.72
CA LYS A 261 7.35 17.39 9.70
C LYS A 261 7.55 16.75 11.07
N PHE A 262 8.17 15.59 11.14
CA PHE A 262 8.54 14.94 12.39
C PHE A 262 9.80 15.58 12.98
N ASP A 263 10.92 15.47 12.27
CA ASP A 263 12.25 15.99 12.57
C ASP A 263 13.04 16.19 11.25
N LEU A 264 13.60 17.39 11.05
CA LEU A 264 14.36 17.74 9.84
C LEU A 264 15.65 16.94 9.68
N THR A 265 16.26 16.48 10.77
CA THR A 265 17.48 15.65 10.72
C THR A 265 17.25 14.32 10.01
N MET A 266 16.00 13.81 10.03
CA MET A 266 15.61 12.56 9.39
C MET A 266 15.44 12.66 7.87
N VAL A 267 15.49 13.86 7.27
CA VAL A 267 15.25 14.06 5.83
C VAL A 267 16.38 13.55 4.96
N ASN A 268 17.62 13.63 5.43
CA ASN A 268 18.82 13.29 4.67
C ASN A 268 18.76 11.88 4.08
N PHE A 269 18.48 10.92 4.96
CA PHE A 269 18.63 9.51 4.63
C PHE A 269 17.57 9.01 3.62
N PRO A 270 16.26 9.28 3.79
CA PRO A 270 15.26 8.99 2.77
C PRO A 270 15.49 9.74 1.45
N THR A 271 16.05 10.96 1.50
CA THR A 271 16.40 11.73 0.29
C THR A 271 17.47 11.02 -0.53
N HIS A 272 18.50 10.44 0.11
CA HIS A 272 19.48 9.61 -0.60
C HIS A 272 18.85 8.39 -1.29
N PHE A 273 17.86 7.74 -0.68
CA PHE A 273 17.12 6.65 -1.31
C PHE A 273 16.31 7.11 -2.52
N LEU A 274 15.63 8.26 -2.42
CA LEU A 274 14.90 8.86 -3.55
C LEU A 274 15.84 9.11 -4.74
N THR A 275 16.99 9.74 -4.50
CA THR A 275 18.01 9.96 -5.54
C THR A 275 18.51 8.64 -6.12
N LYS A 276 18.83 7.66 -5.26
CA LYS A 276 19.28 6.32 -5.69
C LYS A 276 18.26 5.64 -6.61
N PHE A 277 16.98 5.74 -6.29
CA PHE A 277 15.91 5.16 -7.12
C PHE A 277 15.81 5.86 -8.48
N GLY A 278 15.85 7.20 -8.50
CA GLY A 278 15.87 7.96 -9.75
C GLY A 278 17.07 7.63 -10.63
N LEU A 279 18.28 7.53 -10.04
CA LEU A 279 19.50 7.15 -10.77
C LEU A 279 19.42 5.73 -11.34
N LYS A 280 18.96 4.75 -10.55
CA LYS A 280 18.73 3.38 -11.03
C LYS A 280 17.71 3.37 -12.17
N ALA A 281 16.62 4.13 -12.07
CA ALA A 281 15.61 4.22 -13.13
C ALA A 281 16.18 4.81 -14.44
N LEU A 282 17.02 5.85 -14.36
CA LEU A 282 17.73 6.39 -15.52
C LEU A 282 18.66 5.37 -16.19
N GLN A 283 19.38 4.56 -15.40
CA GLN A 283 20.22 3.46 -15.90
C GLN A 283 19.41 2.40 -16.64
N HIS A 284 18.14 2.21 -16.26
CA HIS A 284 17.18 1.30 -16.91
C HIS A 284 16.38 1.96 -18.05
N HIS A 285 16.77 3.16 -18.49
CA HIS A 285 16.12 3.94 -19.55
C HIS A 285 14.72 4.53 -19.23
N PHE A 286 14.37 4.67 -17.95
CA PHE A 286 13.13 5.36 -17.54
C PHE A 286 13.37 6.85 -17.31
N GLU A 287 13.44 7.61 -18.39
CA GLU A 287 13.74 9.05 -18.38
C GLU A 287 12.68 9.87 -17.64
N GLU A 288 11.40 9.53 -17.81
CA GLU A 288 10.31 10.21 -17.10
C GLU A 288 10.45 10.07 -15.59
N VAL A 289 10.93 8.92 -15.11
CA VAL A 289 11.18 8.69 -13.67
C VAL A 289 12.30 9.58 -13.16
N GLY A 290 13.35 9.79 -13.97
CA GLY A 290 14.43 10.73 -13.64
C GLY A 290 13.93 12.17 -13.53
N VAL A 291 13.17 12.65 -14.53
CA VAL A 291 12.54 13.98 -14.51
C VAL A 291 11.61 14.13 -13.29
N LEU A 292 10.78 13.12 -13.03
CA LEU A 292 9.89 13.11 -11.86
C LEU A 292 10.67 13.17 -10.54
N THR A 293 11.84 12.53 -10.47
CA THR A 293 12.70 12.59 -9.28
C THR A 293 13.19 14.01 -9.02
N THR A 294 13.64 14.72 -10.05
CA THR A 294 14.02 16.13 -9.98
C THR A 294 12.87 17.01 -9.49
N SER A 295 11.68 16.88 -10.10
CA SER A 295 10.50 17.65 -9.68
C SER A 295 10.07 17.31 -8.24
N THR A 296 10.21 16.05 -7.83
CA THR A 296 9.88 15.62 -6.46
C THR A 296 10.84 16.22 -5.44
N LEU A 297 12.15 16.27 -5.72
CA LEU A 297 13.15 16.91 -4.88
C LEU A 297 12.88 18.41 -4.68
N LEU A 298 12.48 19.11 -5.74
CA LEU A 298 12.09 20.52 -5.65
C LEU A 298 10.82 20.72 -4.84
N GLU A 299 9.81 19.87 -5.03
CA GLU A 299 8.56 19.97 -4.26
C GLU A 299 8.78 19.66 -2.77
N ILE A 300 9.69 18.73 -2.45
CA ILE A 300 10.13 18.50 -1.06
C ILE A 300 10.76 19.77 -0.49
N ALA A 301 11.74 20.36 -1.18
CA ALA A 301 12.40 21.60 -0.75
C ALA A 301 11.39 22.71 -0.47
N LYS A 302 10.50 22.95 -1.43
CA LYS A 302 9.42 23.94 -1.32
C LYS A 302 8.50 23.67 -0.13
N THR A 303 8.10 22.41 0.06
CA THR A 303 7.23 22.02 1.17
C THR A 303 7.93 22.22 2.52
N ILE A 304 9.22 21.91 2.63
CA ILE A 304 10.00 22.13 3.85
C ILE A 304 10.03 23.63 4.23
N LEU A 305 10.37 24.51 3.27
CA LEU A 305 10.47 25.96 3.52
C LEU A 305 9.13 26.59 3.90
N LYS A 306 8.02 26.04 3.37
CA LYS A 306 6.67 26.57 3.58
C LYS A 306 6.01 26.03 4.84
N ASP A 307 6.02 24.72 5.04
CA ASP A 307 5.16 24.03 6.02
C ASP A 307 5.90 23.64 7.30
N VAL A 308 7.23 23.66 7.32
CA VAL A 308 8.03 23.33 8.52
C VAL A 308 8.47 24.60 9.24
N ASN A 309 8.51 24.57 10.57
CA ASN A 309 9.04 25.67 11.36
C ASN A 309 10.57 25.69 11.27
N ILE A 310 11.09 26.65 10.50
CA ILE A 310 12.50 26.75 10.14
C ILE A 310 13.31 27.69 11.05
N ASN A 311 12.68 28.44 11.96
CA ASN A 311 13.34 29.54 12.68
C ASN A 311 14.52 29.09 13.57
N TYR A 312 14.54 27.82 13.99
CA TYR A 312 15.57 27.24 14.85
C TYR A 312 16.06 25.89 14.33
N ALA A 313 15.76 25.57 13.06
CA ALA A 313 16.08 24.28 12.49
C ALA A 313 17.38 24.34 11.69
N GLU A 314 18.20 23.30 11.78
CA GLU A 314 19.35 23.13 10.92
C GLU A 314 18.88 22.72 9.51
N LEU A 315 19.05 23.62 8.54
CA LEU A 315 18.65 23.43 7.15
C LEU A 315 19.79 22.96 6.28
N GLN A 316 21.04 23.20 6.69
CA GLN A 316 22.20 22.88 5.88
C GLN A 316 22.18 21.42 5.40
N SER A 317 22.10 20.46 6.31
CA SER A 317 22.14 19.05 5.97
C SER A 317 21.01 18.59 5.03
N PRO A 318 19.71 18.83 5.33
CA PRO A 318 18.61 18.37 4.46
C PRO A 318 18.67 18.99 3.06
N PHE A 319 19.06 20.26 2.95
CA PHE A 319 19.16 20.91 1.64
C PHE A 319 20.43 20.50 0.89
N GLN A 320 21.54 20.22 1.57
CA GLN A 320 22.70 19.59 0.92
C GLN A 320 22.34 18.23 0.32
N ALA A 321 21.54 17.41 1.01
CA ALA A 321 21.07 16.13 0.46
C ALA A 321 20.21 16.33 -0.80
N ILE A 322 19.32 17.32 -0.81
CA ILE A 322 18.49 17.67 -1.98
C ILE A 322 19.34 18.18 -3.14
N VAL A 323 20.23 19.14 -2.90
CA VAL A 323 21.12 19.75 -3.90
C VAL A 323 22.03 18.69 -4.53
N ASN A 324 22.65 17.84 -3.71
CA ASN A 324 23.45 16.72 -4.18
C ASN A 324 22.63 15.71 -5.01
N GLY A 325 21.38 15.48 -4.60
CA GLY A 325 20.44 14.65 -5.34
C GLY A 325 20.13 15.19 -6.73
N LEU A 326 19.81 16.48 -6.83
CA LEU A 326 19.57 17.18 -8.09
C LEU A 326 20.82 17.13 -8.99
N ASN A 327 22.00 17.37 -8.42
CA ASN A 327 23.28 17.35 -9.16
C ASN A 327 23.58 15.96 -9.73
N ALA A 328 23.40 14.91 -8.93
CA ALA A 328 23.61 13.55 -9.37
C ALA A 328 22.66 13.17 -10.52
N ILE A 329 21.38 13.51 -10.43
CA ILE A 329 20.40 13.25 -11.49
C ILE A 329 20.75 14.04 -12.75
N ALA A 330 21.05 15.35 -12.64
CA ALA A 330 21.40 16.18 -13.78
C ALA A 330 22.66 15.68 -14.51
N LYS A 331 23.72 15.33 -13.76
CA LYS A 331 24.94 14.72 -14.32
C LYS A 331 24.67 13.38 -15.00
N ALA A 332 23.82 12.54 -14.40
CA ALA A 332 23.44 11.25 -14.99
C ALA A 332 22.63 11.41 -16.28
N THR A 333 21.66 12.34 -16.31
CA THR A 333 20.88 12.68 -17.52
C THR A 333 21.79 13.15 -18.64
N PHE A 334 22.67 14.12 -18.37
CA PHE A 334 23.61 14.64 -19.37
C PHE A 334 24.59 13.57 -19.89
N LYS A 335 25.08 12.70 -19.00
CA LYS A 335 25.99 11.61 -19.40
C LYS A 335 25.31 10.64 -20.37
N LYS A 336 24.01 10.41 -20.20
CA LYS A 336 23.21 9.53 -21.05
C LYS A 336 22.83 10.22 -22.36
N GLU A 337 22.39 11.46 -22.31
CA GLU A 337 21.99 12.26 -23.47
C GLU A 337 22.77 13.58 -23.51
N LYS A 338 23.87 13.59 -24.27
CA LYS A 338 24.73 14.78 -24.39
C LYS A 338 24.05 15.95 -25.13
N ASN A 339 22.94 15.68 -25.80
CA ASN A 339 22.15 16.69 -26.53
C ASN A 339 21.18 17.43 -25.61
N THR A 340 21.01 17.00 -24.35
CA THR A 340 20.14 17.69 -23.40
C THR A 340 20.62 19.12 -23.20
N SER A 341 19.70 20.09 -23.33
CA SER A 341 20.01 21.49 -23.09
C SER A 341 20.48 21.72 -21.66
N ILE A 342 21.68 22.29 -21.49
CA ILE A 342 22.23 22.64 -20.17
C ILE A 342 21.29 23.56 -19.40
N LYS A 343 20.54 24.44 -20.09
CA LYS A 343 19.53 25.30 -19.46
C LYS A 343 18.48 24.49 -18.70
N LEU A 344 18.04 23.36 -19.25
CA LEU A 344 17.07 22.47 -18.60
C LEU A 344 17.65 21.77 -17.37
N LEU A 345 18.95 21.44 -17.40
CA LEU A 345 19.65 20.80 -16.28
C LEU A 345 19.91 21.78 -15.12
N VAL A 346 20.10 23.05 -15.45
CA VAL A 346 20.41 24.13 -14.51
C VAL A 346 19.14 24.71 -13.85
N GLN A 347 18.02 24.74 -14.56
CA GLN A 347 16.76 25.33 -14.08
C GLN A 347 16.36 24.92 -12.64
N PRO A 348 16.42 23.63 -12.22
CA PRO A 348 16.10 23.24 -10.84
C PRO A 348 16.94 23.96 -9.78
N PHE A 349 18.20 24.25 -10.06
CA PHE A 349 19.11 24.95 -9.15
C PHE A 349 18.79 26.44 -9.06
N GLU A 350 18.45 27.06 -10.19
CA GLU A 350 17.98 28.45 -10.22
C GLU A 350 16.68 28.59 -9.42
N GLU A 351 15.71 27.70 -9.62
CA GLU A 351 14.47 27.67 -8.86
C GLU A 351 14.76 27.53 -7.35
N LEU A 352 15.61 26.59 -6.95
CA LEU A 352 15.98 26.42 -5.54
C LEU A 352 16.68 27.66 -4.97
N LYS A 353 17.60 28.28 -5.72
CA LYS A 353 18.28 29.52 -5.31
C LYS A 353 17.28 30.65 -5.05
N THR A 354 16.29 30.83 -5.93
CA THR A 354 15.26 31.87 -5.74
C THR A 354 14.44 31.67 -4.46
N MET A 355 14.21 30.41 -4.04
CA MET A 355 13.50 30.12 -2.78
C MET A 355 14.28 30.59 -1.54
N PHE A 356 15.61 30.48 -1.58
CA PHE A 356 16.49 30.93 -0.48
C PHE A 356 16.74 32.45 -0.47
N GLN A 357 16.45 33.14 -1.57
CA GLN A 357 16.52 34.59 -1.68
C GLN A 357 15.21 35.29 -1.26
N ALA A 358 14.16 34.54 -0.94
CA ALA A 358 12.91 35.09 -0.42
C ALA A 358 13.09 35.66 1.00
N GLU A 359 12.34 36.70 1.35
CA GLU A 359 12.47 37.46 2.62
C GLU A 359 12.57 36.59 3.88
N LYS A 360 11.85 35.46 3.91
CA LYS A 360 11.85 34.52 5.05
C LYS A 360 13.20 33.81 5.26
N MET A 361 13.96 33.58 4.19
CA MET A 361 15.16 32.74 4.19
C MET A 361 16.46 33.53 4.19
N VAL A 362 16.44 34.78 3.71
CA VAL A 362 17.66 35.60 3.55
C VAL A 362 18.43 35.75 4.87
N ASN A 363 17.74 35.79 6.00
CA ASN A 363 18.34 35.98 7.32
C ASN A 363 18.68 34.66 8.05
N HIS A 364 18.39 33.50 7.46
CA HIS A 364 18.70 32.21 8.09
C HIS A 364 20.21 31.92 8.02
N PRO A 365 20.86 31.45 9.11
CA PRO A 365 22.31 31.26 9.16
C PRO A 365 22.84 30.34 8.04
N ASP A 366 22.12 29.25 7.75
CA ASP A 366 22.53 28.25 6.76
C ASP A 366 22.35 28.70 5.29
N THR A 367 21.63 29.79 5.05
CA THR A 367 21.29 30.22 3.68
C THR A 367 22.53 30.52 2.85
N SER A 368 23.52 31.18 3.44
CA SER A 368 24.78 31.50 2.76
C SER A 368 25.51 30.25 2.26
N VAL A 369 25.57 29.20 3.09
CA VAL A 369 26.23 27.92 2.77
C VAL A 369 25.48 27.18 1.68
N ILE A 370 24.14 27.13 1.75
CA ILE A 370 23.31 26.47 0.75
C ILE A 370 23.39 27.18 -0.61
N ILE A 371 23.33 28.52 -0.63
CA ILE A 371 23.46 29.30 -1.87
C ILE A 371 24.85 29.12 -2.48
N HIS A 372 25.91 29.15 -1.67
CA HIS A 372 27.27 28.93 -2.17
C HIS A 372 27.42 27.57 -2.87
N GLU A 373 26.83 26.52 -2.30
CA GLU A 373 26.85 25.18 -2.90
C GLU A 373 26.05 25.12 -4.21
N ILE A 374 24.92 25.82 -4.30
CA ILE A 374 24.14 25.93 -5.53
C ILE A 374 24.96 26.67 -6.61
N ASP A 375 25.58 27.80 -6.25
CA ASP A 375 26.38 28.61 -7.17
C ASP A 375 27.59 27.86 -7.72
N ARG A 376 28.26 27.07 -6.88
CA ARG A 376 29.33 26.16 -7.29
C ARG A 376 28.86 25.21 -8.41
N ILE A 377 27.67 24.62 -8.26
CA ILE A 377 27.12 23.68 -9.26
C ILE A 377 26.70 24.41 -10.55
N LEU A 378 26.11 25.60 -10.44
CA LEU A 378 25.76 26.43 -11.60
C LEU A 378 27.00 26.78 -12.43
N GLU A 379 28.11 27.10 -11.76
CA GLU A 379 29.40 27.37 -12.41
C GLU A 379 29.94 26.13 -13.12
N GLU A 380 29.90 24.95 -12.49
CA GLU A 380 30.29 23.67 -13.13
C GLU A 380 29.56 23.44 -14.46
N PHE A 381 28.24 23.66 -14.50
CA PHE A 381 27.43 23.52 -15.73
C PHE A 381 27.70 24.62 -16.75
N THR A 382 28.02 25.83 -16.31
CA THR A 382 28.40 26.95 -17.20
C THR A 382 29.70 26.63 -17.92
N VAL A 383 30.71 26.14 -17.19
CA VAL A 383 31.99 25.68 -17.76
C VAL A 383 31.75 24.53 -18.74
N LEU A 384 30.92 23.55 -18.38
CA LEU A 384 30.56 22.45 -19.28
C LEU A 384 29.94 22.96 -20.60
N GLY A 385 29.07 23.97 -20.53
CA GLY A 385 28.47 24.57 -21.72
C GLY A 385 29.45 25.32 -22.62
N GLN A 386 30.46 25.96 -22.03
CA GLN A 386 31.56 26.54 -22.80
C GLN A 386 32.38 25.46 -23.51
N VAL A 387 32.71 24.37 -22.80
CA VAL A 387 33.43 23.23 -23.36
C VAL A 387 32.66 22.62 -24.53
N MET A 388 31.35 22.37 -24.38
CA MET A 388 30.53 21.84 -25.47
C MET A 388 30.50 22.70 -26.72
N ARG A 389 30.50 24.04 -26.56
CA ARG A 389 30.55 24.98 -27.69
C ARG A 389 31.92 25.01 -28.39
N SER A 390 32.98 24.65 -27.67
CA SER A 390 34.34 24.59 -28.19
C SER A 390 34.69 23.27 -28.90
N ILE A 391 33.88 22.22 -28.73
CA ILE A 391 34.05 20.94 -29.42
C ILE A 391 33.52 21.10 -30.86
N PRO A 392 34.33 20.81 -31.89
CA PRO A 392 33.86 20.85 -33.28
C PRO A 392 32.69 19.87 -33.47
N PRO A 393 31.71 20.19 -34.33
CA PRO A 393 30.55 19.32 -34.55
C PRO A 393 31.04 17.92 -34.94
N ILE A 394 30.53 16.91 -34.23
CA ILE A 394 30.82 15.51 -34.54
C ILE A 394 30.30 15.27 -35.96
N PRO A 395 31.12 14.81 -36.92
CA PRO A 395 30.67 14.52 -38.27
C PRO A 395 29.50 13.54 -38.20
N ASN A 396 28.38 13.88 -38.84
CA ASN A 396 27.28 12.94 -39.03
C ASN A 396 27.85 11.72 -39.76
N LEU A 397 27.80 10.55 -39.11
CA LEU A 397 28.05 9.25 -39.75
C LEU A 397 26.85 8.86 -40.61
N GLU A 398 26.42 9.73 -41.52
CA GLU A 398 25.45 9.42 -42.58
C GLU A 398 25.77 10.31 -43.78
N ASP A 399 26.83 9.96 -44.52
CA ASP A 399 26.99 10.31 -45.93
C ASP A 399 28.07 9.41 -46.57
N ASP A 400 27.87 8.09 -46.46
CA ASP A 400 28.50 7.10 -47.35
C ASP A 400 27.40 6.40 -48.16
N SER A 401 26.68 7.18 -48.97
CA SER A 401 26.03 6.63 -50.16
C SER A 401 26.96 6.86 -51.35
N PRO A 402 27.63 5.82 -51.88
CA PRO A 402 28.52 6.00 -53.00
C PRO A 402 27.71 6.35 -54.25
N THR A 403 28.16 7.42 -54.89
CA THR A 403 27.83 7.80 -56.24
C THR A 403 28.13 6.64 -57.19
N THR A 404 27.11 6.01 -57.76
CA THR A 404 27.26 5.27 -59.03
C THR A 404 26.32 5.87 -60.06
N ALA A 405 26.82 6.90 -60.74
CA ALA A 405 26.51 7.10 -62.13
C ALA A 405 27.30 6.07 -62.95
N ASN A 406 26.61 5.16 -63.62
CA ASN A 406 26.76 4.99 -65.07
C ASN A 406 25.79 3.97 -65.66
N SER A 407 25.14 4.45 -66.72
CA SER A 407 24.57 3.75 -67.87
C SER A 407 25.25 2.43 -68.23
N ASN A 408 24.46 1.41 -68.58
CA ASN A 408 24.50 0.76 -69.91
C ASN A 408 23.48 -0.40 -70.04
N LEU A 409 22.64 -0.31 -71.09
CA LEU A 409 22.24 -1.39 -72.01
C LEU A 409 21.85 -2.78 -71.42
N LYS A 410 20.54 -3.05 -71.29
CA LYS A 410 19.71 -3.83 -72.23
C LYS A 410 18.32 -4.09 -71.66
#